data_AF-A0A645EMP8-F1
#
_entry.id   AF-A0A645EMP8-F1
#
_cell.length_a   1.000
_cell.length_b   1.000
_cell.length_c   1.000
_cell.angle_alpha   90.00
_cell.angle_beta   90.00
_cell.angle_gamma   90.00
#
_symmetry.space_group_name_H-M   'P 1'
#
loop_
_entity.id
_entity.type
_entity.pdbx_description
1 polymer ?
#
loop_
_entity_poly.entity_id
_entity_poly.type
_entity_poly.pdbx_seq_one_letter_code
_entity_poly.pdbx_strand_id
1 'polypeptide(L)'
;MGLPRNKQTDALFSSVLLLENVEECYRYFEDLCTIQEIRDLGQRLEIAKALDAGDTYQSAIEKTGVSTATIGRVKRCLHYGAGGYRLVLDRMKTQEQSK
;
A
#
# COMPACT_ATOMS: atom_id res chain seq x y z
N MET A 1 13.06 12.79 2.16
CA MET A 1 12.30 13.02 0.91
C MET A 1 10.85 12.67 1.21
N GLY A 2 9.95 13.65 1.14
CA GLY A 2 8.53 13.48 1.45
C GLY A 2 7.69 14.01 0.31
N LEU A 3 6.39 13.70 0.35
CA LEU A 3 5.45 14.28 -0.62
C LEU A 3 5.36 15.79 -0.45
N PRO A 4 5.17 16.55 -1.54
CA PRO A 4 4.98 17.99 -1.47
C PRO A 4 3.67 18.29 -0.71
N ARG A 5 3.74 19.27 0.21
CA ARG A 5 2.56 19.80 0.90
C ARG A 5 2.02 20.96 0.08
N ASN A 6 1.00 20.71 -0.72
CA ASN A 6 0.36 21.71 -1.57
C ASN A 6 -1.13 21.41 -1.74
N LYS A 7 -1.87 22.39 -2.28
CA LYS A 7 -3.34 22.31 -2.44
C LYS A 7 -3.79 21.10 -3.24
N GLN A 8 -3.04 20.70 -4.27
CA GLN A 8 -3.39 19.58 -5.14
C GLN A 8 -3.24 18.24 -4.39
N THR A 9 -2.13 18.05 -3.69
CA THR A 9 -1.88 16.84 -2.90
C THR A 9 -2.82 16.74 -1.70
N ASP A 10 -3.11 17.86 -1.03
CA ASP A 10 -4.07 17.88 0.08
C ASP A 10 -5.50 17.59 -0.39
N ALA A 11 -5.91 18.10 -1.57
CA ALA A 11 -7.21 17.81 -2.16
C ALA A 11 -7.36 16.32 -2.53
N LEU A 12 -6.32 15.72 -3.11
CA LEU A 12 -6.30 14.29 -3.43
C LEU A 12 -6.43 13.41 -2.19
N PHE A 13 -5.71 13.72 -1.11
CA PHE A 13 -5.84 12.92 0.11
C PHE A 13 -7.16 13.16 0.83
N SER A 14 -7.69 14.38 0.77
CA SER A 14 -9.01 14.68 1.32
C SER A 14 -10.12 13.93 0.59
N SER A 15 -10.05 13.76 -0.75
CA SER A 15 -11.04 12.96 -1.48
C SER A 15 -10.96 11.48 -1.15
N VAL A 16 -9.76 10.93 -0.96
CA VAL A 16 -9.58 9.52 -0.52
C VAL A 16 -10.21 9.27 0.85
N LEU A 17 -10.20 10.27 1.75
CA LEU A 17 -10.84 10.17 3.07
C LEU A 17 -12.38 10.16 3.04
N LEU A 18 -13.00 10.53 1.92
CA LEU A 18 -14.46 10.54 1.76
C LEU A 18 -15.02 9.18 1.30
N LEU A 19 -14.17 8.24 0.91
CA LEU A 19 -14.59 6.91 0.44
C LEU A 19 -15.01 6.04 1.63
N GLU A 20 -16.19 5.46 1.58
CA GLU A 20 -16.79 4.74 2.71
C GLU A 20 -16.67 3.21 2.59
N ASN A 21 -16.49 2.70 1.37
CA ASN A 21 -16.48 1.25 1.11
C ASN A 21 -15.57 0.86 -0.07
N VAL A 22 -15.37 -0.44 -0.24
CA VAL A 22 -14.45 -1.00 -1.26
C VAL A 22 -14.95 -0.75 -2.69
N GLU A 23 -16.27 -0.76 -2.93
CA GLU A 23 -16.84 -0.51 -4.26
C GLU A 23 -16.60 0.95 -4.71
N GLU A 24 -16.72 1.90 -3.78
CA GLU A 24 -16.36 3.31 -4.04
C GLU A 24 -14.87 3.47 -4.34
N CYS A 25 -14.01 2.74 -3.62
CA CYS A 25 -12.58 2.69 -3.95
C CYS A 25 -12.35 2.19 -5.38
N TYR A 26 -12.99 1.08 -5.79
CA TYR A 26 -12.85 0.57 -7.16
C TYR A 26 -13.22 1.62 -8.20
N ARG A 27 -14.40 2.25 -8.07
CA ARG A 27 -14.86 3.30 -8.99
C ARG A 27 -13.92 4.50 -9.04
N TYR A 28 -13.54 5.04 -7.87
CA TYR A 28 -12.71 6.24 -7.80
C TYR A 28 -11.29 6.02 -8.34
N PHE A 29 -10.69 4.88 -8.01
CA PHE A 29 -9.34 4.55 -8.46
C PHE A 29 -9.28 4.07 -9.92
N GLU A 30 -10.38 3.55 -10.47
CA GLU A 30 -10.52 3.26 -11.91
C GLU A 30 -10.53 4.55 -12.75
N ASP A 31 -11.16 5.62 -12.26
CA ASP A 31 -11.12 6.94 -12.91
C ASP A 31 -9.76 7.64 -12.75
N LEU A 32 -9.12 7.50 -11.58
CA LEU A 32 -7.91 8.24 -11.22
C LEU A 32 -6.62 7.62 -11.75
N CYS A 33 -6.57 6.30 -11.88
CA CYS A 33 -5.35 5.55 -12.17
C CYS A 33 -5.55 4.59 -13.34
N THR A 34 -4.44 4.27 -14.00
CA THR A 34 -4.41 3.16 -14.94
C THR A 34 -4.46 1.81 -14.21
N ILE A 35 -4.90 0.77 -14.93
CA ILE A 35 -4.92 -0.62 -14.43
C ILE A 35 -3.53 -1.04 -13.94
N GLN A 36 -2.46 -0.62 -14.64
CA GLN A 36 -1.10 -0.99 -14.26
C GLN A 36 -0.68 -0.31 -12.95
N GLU A 37 -1.04 0.97 -12.74
CA GLU A 37 -0.73 1.68 -11.50
C GLU A 37 -1.44 1.04 -10.30
N ILE A 38 -2.72 0.67 -10.44
CA ILE A 38 -3.45 -0.02 -9.36
C ILE A 38 -2.85 -1.39 -9.04
N ARG A 39 -2.47 -2.15 -10.06
CA ARG A 39 -1.76 -3.43 -9.88
C ARG A 39 -0.44 -3.24 -9.14
N ASP A 40 0.35 -2.24 -9.54
CA ASP A 40 1.63 -1.93 -8.90
C ASP A 40 1.45 -1.50 -7.45
N LEU A 41 0.43 -0.70 -7.13
CA LEU A 41 0.11 -0.28 -5.77
C LEU A 41 -0.32 -1.49 -4.90
N GLY A 42 -1.19 -2.36 -5.43
CA GLY A 42 -1.62 -3.58 -4.77
C GLY A 42 -0.46 -4.54 -4.48
N GLN A 43 0.41 -4.77 -5.48
CA GLN A 43 1.61 -5.58 -5.32
C GLN A 43 2.54 -5.06 -4.21
N ARG A 44 2.72 -3.73 -4.11
CA ARG A 44 3.53 -3.13 -3.03
C ARG A 44 2.94 -3.39 -1.66
N LEU A 45 1.61 -3.36 -1.52
CA LEU A 45 0.94 -3.67 -0.26
C LEU A 45 1.09 -5.16 0.11
N GLU A 46 0.94 -6.07 -0.85
CA GLU A 46 1.12 -7.51 -0.62
C GLU A 46 2.56 -7.86 -0.20
N ILE A 47 3.56 -7.22 -0.83
CA ILE A 47 4.97 -7.35 -0.39
C ILE A 47 5.13 -6.86 1.06
N ALA A 48 4.54 -5.71 1.40
CA ALA A 48 4.64 -5.17 2.76
C ALA A 48 3.99 -6.10 3.79
N LYS A 49 2.84 -6.70 3.48
CA LYS A 49 2.17 -7.70 4.32
C LYS A 49 3.03 -8.94 4.52
N ALA A 50 3.58 -9.52 3.45
CA ALA A 50 4.44 -10.70 3.51
C ALA A 50 5.68 -10.44 4.38
N LEU A 51 6.37 -9.31 4.15
CA LEU A 51 7.55 -8.93 4.92
C LEU A 51 7.23 -8.68 6.40
N ASP A 52 6.09 -8.08 6.71
CA ASP A 52 5.67 -7.85 8.10
C ASP A 52 5.24 -9.14 8.81
N ALA A 53 4.77 -10.14 8.07
CA ALA A 53 4.48 -11.49 8.57
C ALA A 53 5.75 -12.34 8.80
N GLY A 54 6.94 -11.84 8.43
CA GLY A 54 8.21 -12.54 8.60
C GLY A 54 8.62 -13.42 7.43
N ASP A 55 7.94 -13.33 6.27
CA ASP A 55 8.34 -14.05 5.07
C ASP A 55 9.74 -13.64 4.61
N THR A 56 10.49 -14.62 4.08
CA THR A 56 11.80 -14.35 3.49
C THR A 56 11.66 -13.61 2.16
N TYR A 57 12.74 -12.95 1.75
CA TYR A 57 12.82 -12.25 0.46
C TYR A 57 12.40 -13.15 -0.72
N GLN A 58 12.80 -14.42 -0.68
CA GLN A 58 12.55 -15.39 -1.72
C GLN A 58 11.07 -15.79 -1.77
N SER A 59 10.47 -16.03 -0.60
CA SER A 59 9.04 -16.33 -0.52
C SER A 59 8.17 -15.16 -0.96
N ALA A 60 8.58 -13.91 -0.65
CA ALA A 60 7.89 -12.72 -1.13
C ALA A 60 7.94 -12.60 -2.67
N ILE A 61 9.06 -12.95 -3.31
CA ILE A 61 9.17 -12.99 -4.79
C ILE A 61 8.23 -14.04 -5.37
N GLU A 62 8.25 -15.26 -4.83
CA GLU A 62 7.43 -16.36 -5.32
C GLU A 62 5.93 -16.07 -5.18
N LYS A 63 5.51 -15.44 -4.06
CA LYS A 63 4.10 -15.10 -3.81
C LYS A 63 3.61 -13.93 -4.65
N THR A 64 4.46 -12.92 -4.92
CA THR A 64 4.02 -11.66 -5.54
C THR A 64 4.40 -11.53 -7.02
N GLY A 65 5.37 -12.31 -7.50
CA GLY A 65 5.90 -12.22 -8.87
C GLY A 65 6.67 -10.92 -9.16
N VAL A 66 7.04 -10.16 -8.12
CA VAL A 66 7.63 -8.83 -8.26
C VAL A 66 9.17 -8.90 -8.21
N SER A 67 9.81 -7.99 -8.95
CA SER A 67 11.28 -7.89 -9.01
C SER A 67 11.92 -7.58 -7.65
N THR A 68 13.14 -8.09 -7.45
CA THR A 68 13.96 -7.88 -6.24
C THR A 68 14.16 -6.40 -5.92
N ALA A 69 14.31 -5.55 -6.94
CA ALA A 69 14.47 -4.11 -6.79
C ALA A 69 13.24 -3.44 -6.15
N THR A 70 12.03 -3.85 -6.55
CA THR A 70 10.79 -3.32 -5.95
C THR A 70 10.61 -3.80 -4.52
N ILE A 71 10.90 -5.07 -4.22
CA ILE A 71 10.87 -5.58 -2.83
C ILE A 71 11.85 -4.82 -1.95
N GLY A 72 13.06 -4.52 -2.45
CA GLY A 72 14.03 -3.67 -1.74
C GLY A 72 13.51 -2.29 -1.39
N ARG A 73 12.77 -1.64 -2.30
CA ARG A 73 12.13 -0.35 -2.02
C ARG A 73 11.04 -0.47 -0.96
N VAL A 74 10.16 -1.46 -1.09
CA VAL A 74 9.08 -1.68 -0.13
C VAL A 74 9.63 -2.00 1.26
N LYS A 75 10.61 -2.91 1.38
CA LYS A 75 11.27 -3.23 2.65
C LYS A 75 11.88 -2.00 3.31
N ARG A 76 12.58 -1.17 2.53
CA ARG A 76 13.17 0.07 3.05
C ARG A 76 12.08 1.01 3.58
N CYS A 77 10.97 1.18 2.85
CA CYS A 77 9.85 2.00 3.28
C CYS A 77 9.12 1.42 4.50
N LEU A 78 9.04 0.10 4.63
CA LEU A 78 8.41 -0.59 5.75
C LEU A 78 9.19 -0.34 7.06
N HIS A 79 10.52 -0.42 7.02
CA HIS A 79 11.36 -0.25 8.23
C HIS A 79 11.82 1.18 8.49
N TYR A 80 12.04 1.98 7.44
CA TYR A 80 12.70 3.29 7.54
C TYR A 80 11.93 4.41 6.81
N GLY A 81 10.70 4.14 6.36
CA GLY A 81 9.86 5.13 5.66
C GLY A 81 9.08 6.02 6.62
N ALA A 82 8.04 6.68 6.09
CA ALA A 82 7.18 7.59 6.84
C ALA A 82 6.20 6.90 7.82
N GLY A 83 6.34 5.59 8.05
CA GLY A 83 5.48 4.82 8.96
C GLY A 83 4.10 4.42 8.41
N GLY A 84 3.72 4.85 7.20
CA GLY A 84 2.39 4.58 6.63
C GLY A 84 2.04 3.10 6.48
N TYR A 85 3.00 2.24 6.10
CA TYR A 85 2.77 0.79 6.03
C TYR A 85 2.43 0.21 7.41
N ARG A 86 3.24 0.50 8.43
CA ARG A 86 3.02 0.00 9.80
C ARG A 86 1.62 0.41 10.30
N LEU A 87 1.25 1.67 10.11
CA LEU A 87 -0.07 2.19 10.51
C LEU A 87 -1.23 1.37 9.93
N VAL A 88 -1.21 1.10 8.61
CA VAL A 88 -2.31 0.38 7.95
C VAL A 88 -2.29 -1.11 8.30
N LEU A 89 -1.10 -1.73 8.34
CA LEU A 89 -0.94 -3.15 8.68
C LEU A 89 -1.42 -3.45 10.10
N ASP A 90 -1.10 -2.60 11.08
CA ASP A 90 -1.55 -2.77 12.46
C ASP A 90 -3.08 -2.64 12.58
N ARG A 91 -3.68 -1.70 11.83
CA ARG A 91 -5.15 -1.55 11.76
C ARG A 91 -5.82 -2.77 11.13
N MET A 92 -5.25 -3.32 10.05
CA MET A 92 -5.75 -4.53 9.41
C MET A 92 -5.78 -5.71 10.38
N LYS A 93 -4.68 -5.95 11.10
CA LYS A 93 -4.60 -7.02 12.12
C LYS A 93 -5.65 -6.86 13.22
N THR A 94 -5.91 -5.63 13.65
CA THR A 94 -6.92 -5.33 14.68
C THR A 94 -8.34 -5.64 14.18
N GLN A 95 -8.63 -5.32 12.92
CA GLN A 95 -9.93 -5.61 12.29
C GLN A 95 -10.14 -7.12 12.08
N GLU A 96 -9.09 -7.87 11.72
CA GLU A 96 -9.15 -9.33 11.58
C GLU A 96 -9.40 -10.05 12.90
N GLN A 97 -8.90 -9.52 14.02
CA GLN A 97 -9.14 -10.07 15.36
C GLN A 97 -10.52 -9.73 15.94
N SER A 98 -11.20 -8.72 15.38
CA SER A 98 -12.53 -8.27 15.81
C SER A 98 -13.67 -8.91 15.00
N LYS A 99 -13.34 -9.77 14.03
CA LYS A 99 -14.25 -10.59 13.24
C LYS A 99 -14.27 -12.02 13.75
#